data_AF-A0A7Z7B249-F1
#
_entry.id   AF-A0A7Z7B249-F1
#
_cell.length_a   1.000
_cell.length_b   1.000
_cell.length_c   1.000
_cell.angle_alpha   90.00
_cell.angle_beta   90.00
_cell.angle_gamma   90.00
#
_symmetry.space_group_name_H-M   'P 1'
#
loop_
_entity.id
_entity.type
_entity.pdbx_description
1 polymer ?
#
loop_
_entity_poly.entity_id
_entity_poly.type
_entity_poly.pdbx_seq_one_letter_code
_entity_poly.pdbx_strand_id
1 'polypeptide(L)' 'MNKREAGDYLEDILNSMLAIQEFTDGYSYGSFAADMKTQYAVIRAIEIIVRHQRMCLPHTGELIPKYHGEKWQP' A
#
# COMPACT_ATOMS: atom_id res chain seq x y z
N MET A 1 12.23 -13.78 -19.55
CA MET A 1 11.55 -12.97 -18.52
C MET A 1 11.63 -11.53 -18.99
N ASN A 2 10.49 -10.89 -19.30
CA ASN A 2 10.49 -9.54 -19.86
C ASN A 2 10.88 -8.53 -18.77
N LYS A 3 11.64 -7.49 -19.11
CA LYS A 3 12.04 -6.45 -18.15
C LYS A 3 10.82 -5.56 -17.90
N ARG A 4 10.40 -5.40 -16.65
CA ARG A 4 9.27 -4.53 -16.31
C ARG A 4 9.64 -3.06 -16.55
N GLU A 5 8.68 -2.30 -17.03
CA GLU A 5 8.80 -0.87 -17.28
C GLU A 5 8.08 -0.06 -16.19
N ALA A 6 8.32 1.26 -16.16
CA ALA A 6 7.69 2.15 -15.18
C ALA A 6 6.15 2.07 -15.21
N GLY A 7 5.56 1.89 -16.40
CA GLY A 7 4.12 1.71 -16.58
C GLY A 7 3.55 0.52 -15.82
N ASP A 8 4.24 -0.63 -15.85
CA ASP A 8 3.79 -1.84 -15.19
C ASP A 8 3.71 -1.66 -13.66
N TYR A 9 4.63 -0.89 -13.09
CA TYR A 9 4.64 -0.59 -11.66
C TYR A 9 3.53 0.38 -11.25
N LEU A 10 3.23 1.37 -12.11
CA LEU A 10 2.11 2.29 -11.91
C LEU A 10 0.76 1.56 -12.01
N GLU A 11 0.65 0.60 -12.92
CA GLU A 11 -0.53 -0.24 -13.06
C GLU A 11 -0.77 -1.11 -11.82
N ASP A 12 0.28 -1.74 -11.27
CA ASP A 12 0.19 -2.50 -10.02
C ASP A 12 -0.26 -1.63 -8.83
N ILE A 13 0.25 -0.40 -8.75
CA ILE A 13 -0.14 0.58 -7.73
C ILE A 13 -1.62 0.94 -7.89
N LEU A 14 -2.05 1.29 -9.10
CA LEU A 14 -3.43 1.66 -9.40
C LEU A 14 -4.40 0.52 -9.05
N ASN A 15 -4.08 -0.70 -9.50
CA ASN A 15 -4.89 -1.88 -9.21
C ASN A 15 -4.98 -2.16 -7.71
N SER A 16 -3.89 -1.96 -6.97
CA SER A 16 -3.89 -2.11 -5.51
C SER A 16 -4.77 -1.05 -4.82
N MET A 17 -4.76 0.19 -5.31
CA MET A 17 -5.64 1.25 -4.77
C MET A 17 -7.11 0.95 -5.03
N LEU A 18 -7.45 0.49 -6.24
CA LEU A 18 -8.82 0.09 -6.58
C LEU A 18 -9.30 -1.08 -5.73
N ALA A 19 -8.44 -2.08 -5.49
CA ALA A 19 -8.76 -3.20 -4.61
C ALA A 19 -9.05 -2.75 -3.17
N ILE A 20 -8.27 -1.81 -2.62
CA ILE A 20 -8.53 -1.25 -1.29
C ILE A 20 -9.91 -0.58 -1.25
N GLN A 21 -10.24 0.19 -2.29
CA GLN A 21 -11.55 0.84 -2.38
C GLN A 21 -12.69 -0.19 -2.41
N GLU A 22 -12.55 -1.26 -3.18
CA GLU A 22 -13.55 -2.34 -3.24
C GLU A 22 -13.68 -3.09 -1.91
N PHE A 23 -12.57 -3.44 -1.26
CA PHE A 23 -12.57 -4.17 0.01
C PHE A 23 -13.19 -3.36 1.16
N THR A 24 -13.13 -2.04 1.08
CA THR A 24 -13.64 -1.15 2.12
C THR A 24 -15.01 -0.56 1.78
N ASP A 25 -15.54 -0.81 0.59
CA ASP A 25 -16.84 -0.31 0.18
C ASP A 25 -17.96 -0.91 1.04
N GLY A 26 -18.90 -0.07 1.46
CA GLY A 26 -19.99 -0.47 2.36
C GLY A 26 -19.58 -0.85 3.78
N TYR A 27 -18.29 -0.83 4.14
CA TYR A 27 -17.84 -1.08 5.52
C TYR A 27 -18.04 0.15 6.41
N SER A 28 -18.65 -0.05 7.57
CA SER A 28 -18.45 0.86 8.70
C SER A 28 -17.08 0.62 9.33
N TYR A 29 -16.54 1.62 10.05
CA TYR A 29 -15.28 1.46 10.77
C TYR A 29 -15.30 0.25 11.73
N GLY A 30 -16.38 0.09 12.51
CA GLY A 30 -16.50 -1.03 13.46
C GLY A 30 -16.56 -2.38 12.76
N SER A 31 -17.31 -2.48 11.66
CA SER A 31 -17.38 -3.68 10.83
C SER A 31 -16.01 -4.04 10.24
N PHE A 32 -15.24 -3.04 9.81
CA PHE A 32 -13.90 -3.24 9.24
C PHE A 32 -12.91 -3.68 10.32
N ALA A 33 -12.94 -3.01 11.48
CA ALA A 33 -12.07 -3.34 12.62
C ALA A 33 -12.31 -4.75 13.18
N ALA A 34 -13.52 -5.29 13.02
CA ALA A 34 -13.86 -6.66 13.40
C ALA A 34 -13.51 -7.71 12.33
N ASP A 35 -13.26 -7.32 11.08
CA ASP A 35 -12.97 -8.22 9.98
C ASP A 35 -11.46 -8.29 9.67
N MET A 36 -10.79 -9.24 10.31
CA MET A 36 -9.36 -9.48 10.10
C MET A 36 -9.01 -9.85 8.65
N LYS A 37 -9.90 -10.53 7.92
CA LYS A 37 -9.58 -10.98 6.55
C LYS A 37 -9.48 -9.79 5.62
N THR A 38 -10.44 -8.87 5.72
CA THR A 38 -10.46 -7.63 4.96
C THR A 38 -9.29 -6.72 5.35
N GLN A 39 -8.93 -6.66 6.63
CA GLN A 39 -7.72 -5.95 7.06
C GLN A 39 -6.44 -6.52 6.43
N TYR A 40 -6.26 -7.85 6.42
CA TYR A 40 -5.10 -8.46 5.77
C TYR A 40 -5.06 -8.18 4.27
N ALA A 41 -6.20 -8.18 3.59
CA ALA A 41 -6.29 -7.85 2.16
C ALA A 41 -5.87 -6.39 1.89
N VAL A 42 -6.35 -5.44 2.70
CA VAL A 42 -5.97 -4.01 2.61
C VAL A 42 -4.48 -3.81 2.91
N ILE A 43 -3.96 -4.42 3.98
CA ILE A 43 -2.52 -4.34 4.32
C ILE A 43 -1.68 -4.87 3.16
N ARG A 44 -2.06 -6.02 2.59
CA ARG A 44 -1.33 -6.61 1.47
C ARG A 44 -1.32 -5.69 0.25
N ALA A 45 -2.44 -5.03 -0.08
CA ALA A 45 -2.50 -4.07 -1.17
C ALA A 45 -1.60 -2.85 -0.91
N ILE A 46 -1.55 -2.34 0.32
CA ILE A 46 -0.63 -1.25 0.72
C ILE A 46 0.83 -1.68 0.56
N GLU A 47 1.20 -2.91 0.94
CA GLU A 47 2.57 -3.42 0.75
C GLU A 47 2.99 -3.48 -0.72
N ILE A 48 2.05 -3.79 -1.64
CA ILE A 48 2.33 -3.77 -3.09
C ILE A 48 2.65 -2.34 -3.53
N ILE A 49 1.86 -1.36 -3.08
CA ILE A 49 2.08 0.06 -3.40
C ILE A 49 3.46 0.50 -2.90
N VAL A 50 3.80 0.22 -1.64
CA VAL A 50 5.08 0.63 -1.03
C VAL A 50 6.27 -0.11 -1.66
N ARG A 51 6.11 -1.38 -2.05
CA ARG A 51 7.17 -2.14 -2.73
C ARG A 51 7.54 -1.50 -4.06
N HIS A 52 6.54 -1.08 -4.84
CA HIS A 52 6.77 -0.42 -6.11
C HIS A 52 7.31 1.01 -5.93
N GLN A 53 6.85 1.75 -4.92
CA GLN A 53 7.44 3.04 -4.58
C GLN A 53 8.95 2.92 -4.31
N ARG A 54 9.38 1.94 -3.50
CA ARG A 54 10.80 1.70 -3.20
C ARG A 54 11.62 1.30 -4.43
N MET A 55 11.01 0.62 -5.40
CA MET A 55 11.66 0.24 -6.66
C MET A 55 11.75 1.42 -7.64
N CYS A 56 10.70 2.26 -7.75
CA CYS A 56 10.66 3.41 -8.65
C CYS A 56 11.42 4.63 -8.12
N LEU A 57 11.63 4.72 -6.80
CA LEU A 57 12.35 5.81 -6.15
C LEU A 57 13.50 5.23 -5.30
N PRO A 58 14.62 4.78 -5.91
CA PRO A 58 15.73 4.18 -5.17
C PRO A 58 16.34 5.10 -4.10
N HIS A 59 16.16 6.42 -4.22
CA HIS A 59 16.60 7.41 -3.23
C HIS A 59 15.62 7.61 -2.04
N THR A 60 14.46 6.96 -2.02
CA THR A 60 13.57 6.99 -0.84
C THR A 60 14.11 6.19 0.34
N GLY A 61 15.10 5.32 0.13
CA GLY A 61 15.85 4.66 1.21
C GLY A 61 16.45 5.62 2.24
N GLU A 62 16.76 6.87 1.85
CA GLU A 62 17.23 7.93 2.76
C GLU A 62 16.09 8.71 3.44
N LEU A 63 14.86 8.65 2.91
CA LEU A 63 13.69 9.33 3.45
C LEU A 63 12.90 8.46 4.45
N ILE A 64 12.93 7.14 4.29
CA ILE A 64 12.26 6.18 5.18
C ILE A 64 12.81 6.18 6.63
N PRO A 65 14.13 6.37 6.88
CA PRO A 65 14.68 6.47 8.23
C PRO A 65 14.16 7.69 9.01
N LYS A 66 13.71 8.75 8.32
CA LYS A 66 13.20 9.96 9.00
C LYS A 66 11.88 9.70 9.75
N TYR A 67 11.08 8.74 9.29
CA TYR A 67 9.76 8.46 9.85
C TYR A 67 9.72 7.24 10.78
N HIS A 68 10.83 6.52 10.94
CA HIS A 68 10.90 5.35 11.84
C HIS A 68 11.10 5.73 13.32
N GLY A 69 11.23 7.03 13.64
CA GLY A 69 11.46 7.54 15.00
C GLY A 69 10.42 8.54 15.51
N GLU A 70 9.52 9.07 14.68
CA GLU A 70 8.46 9.96 15.14
C GLU A 70 7.21 9.14 15.42
N LYS A 71 6.92 8.96 16.72
CA LYS A 71 5.64 8.40 17.16
C LYS A 71 4.53 9.29 16.59
N TRP A 72 3.66 8.70 15.76
CA TRP A 72 2.42 9.33 15.33
C TRP A 72 1.68 9.88 16.57
N GLN A 73 1.47 11.20 16.62
CA GLN A 73 0.62 11.83 17.63
C GLN A 73 -0.69 12.27 16.95
N PRO A 74 -1.86 11.98 17.57
CA PRO A 74 -3.16 12.30 17.01
C PRO A 74 -3.44 13.80 16.93
#